data_AF-A0A359KHK6-F1
#
_entry.id   AF-A0A359KHK6-F1
#
_cell.length_a   1.000
_cell.length_b   1.000
_cell.length_c   1.000
_cell.angle_alpha   90.00
_cell.angle_beta   90.00
_cell.angle_gamma   90.00
#
_symmetry.space_group_name_H-M   'P 1'
#
loop_
_entity.id
_entity.type
_entity.pdbx_description
1 polymer ?
#
loop_
_entity_poly.entity_id
_entity_poly.type
_entity_poly.pdbx_seq_one_letter_code
_entity_poly.pdbx_strand_id
1 'polypeptide(L)'
;MRFNKKTAVIAAAGLLAAAGLIYVLQTQGGGVPAAASAPPGAPAVPVAKVVMREIAPAAEFTGHLAAPDTVELRAQVSGPIIRVSVPEGGLVQRGQLLFQIDPRPFQVALDGAQAQLRQAEALLAQAQSDLSRAEQLAPGGAIPVRALENAQSKARQSEAQVAA
;
A
#
# COMPACT_ATOMS: atom_id res chain seq x y z
N MET A 1 -53.16 58.40 33.79
CA MET A 1 -54.13 59.36 34.37
C MET A 1 -53.71 59.65 35.82
N ARG A 2 -52.79 60.61 36.02
CA ARG A 2 -52.96 61.90 36.73
C ARG A 2 -53.13 61.81 38.28
N PHE A 3 -52.00 61.90 38.99
CA PHE A 3 -51.92 62.18 40.44
C PHE A 3 -52.28 63.65 40.73
N ASN A 4 -53.15 63.92 41.72
CA ASN A 4 -53.60 65.27 42.06
C ASN A 4 -53.10 65.77 43.42
N LYS A 5 -52.47 66.95 43.34
CA LYS A 5 -51.61 67.66 44.31
C LYS A 5 -52.31 68.26 45.53
N LYS A 6 -53.52 67.82 45.90
CA LYS A 6 -54.37 68.51 46.90
C LYS A 6 -54.35 67.92 48.32
N THR A 7 -53.90 66.68 48.50
CA THR A 7 -53.72 66.10 49.86
C THR A 7 -52.41 66.52 50.54
N ALA A 8 -51.47 67.12 49.78
CA ALA A 8 -50.16 67.54 50.26
C ALA A 8 -50.20 68.71 51.28
N VAL A 9 -51.29 69.48 51.33
CA VAL A 9 -51.36 70.69 52.18
C VAL A 9 -51.93 70.39 53.58
N ILE A 10 -52.78 69.36 53.73
CA ILE A 10 -53.29 68.94 55.04
C ILE A 10 -52.23 68.13 55.81
N ALA A 11 -51.30 67.50 55.09
CA ALA A 11 -50.17 66.78 55.69
C ALA A 11 -49.15 67.70 56.39
N ALA A 12 -49.00 68.96 55.97
CA ALA A 12 -47.96 69.85 56.50
C ALA A 12 -48.29 70.45 57.89
N ALA A 13 -49.57 70.60 58.24
CA ALA A 13 -49.99 71.17 59.53
C ALA A 13 -50.03 70.15 60.67
N GLY A 14 -50.23 68.86 60.37
CA GLY A 14 -50.15 67.78 61.37
C GLY A 14 -48.72 67.37 61.74
N LEU A 15 -47.74 67.70 60.90
CA LEU A 15 -46.34 67.30 61.05
C LEU A 15 -45.57 68.12 62.10
N LEU A 16 -46.00 69.35 62.41
CA LEU A 16 -45.33 70.22 63.38
C LEU A 16 -45.77 69.98 64.84
N ALA A 17 -47.00 69.51 65.07
CA ALA A 17 -47.48 69.16 66.41
C ALA A 17 -46.99 67.76 66.88
N ALA A 18 -46.76 66.84 65.93
CA ALA A 18 -46.23 65.51 66.24
C ALA A 18 -44.72 65.52 66.59
N ALA A 19 -43.94 66.45 66.04
CA ALA A 19 -42.50 66.55 66.30
C ALA A 19 -42.18 66.98 67.75
N GLY A 20 -43.04 67.77 68.39
CA GLY A 20 -42.87 68.20 69.79
C GLY A 20 -43.11 67.11 70.82
N LEU A 21 -43.98 66.14 70.53
CA LEU A 21 -44.28 65.00 71.43
C LEU A 21 -43.25 63.87 71.30
N ILE A 22 -42.57 63.76 70.15
CA ILE A 22 -41.56 62.74 69.88
C ILE A 22 -40.22 63.07 70.57
N TYR A 23 -39.88 64.35 70.77
CA TYR A 23 -38.63 64.74 71.45
C TYR A 23 -38.63 64.42 72.95
N VAL A 24 -39.79 64.45 73.61
CA VAL A 24 -39.92 64.21 75.06
C VAL A 24 -39.99 62.71 75.41
N LEU A 25 -40.29 61.82 74.44
CA LEU A 25 -40.27 60.36 74.64
C LEU A 25 -38.92 59.69 74.35
N GLN A 26 -37.94 60.39 73.75
CA GLN A 26 -36.63 59.78 73.41
C GLN A 26 -35.54 59.92 74.50
N THR A 27 -35.85 60.49 75.67
CA THR A 27 -34.84 60.72 76.72
C THR A 27 -34.91 59.75 77.91
N GLN A 28 -35.65 58.63 77.81
CA GLN A 28 -35.68 57.60 78.87
C GLN A 28 -35.41 56.19 78.31
N GLY A 29 -34.18 55.71 78.50
CA GLY A 29 -33.90 54.34 78.95
C GLY A 29 -33.96 53.17 77.95
N GLY A 30 -32.83 52.91 77.29
CA GLY A 30 -32.13 51.61 77.29
C GLY A 30 -32.80 50.34 76.72
N GLY A 31 -32.26 49.83 75.60
CA GLY A 31 -32.35 48.41 75.21
C GLY A 31 -32.55 48.16 73.70
N VAL A 32 -31.45 48.00 72.95
CA VAL A 32 -31.44 47.65 71.52
C VAL A 32 -31.77 46.14 71.34
N PRO A 33 -32.59 45.73 70.34
CA PRO A 33 -33.04 44.34 70.19
C PRO A 33 -31.91 43.43 69.70
N ALA A 34 -31.74 42.26 70.34
CA ALA A 34 -30.83 41.21 69.89
C ALA A 34 -31.52 40.37 68.80
N ALA A 35 -31.06 40.52 67.55
CA ALA A 35 -31.38 39.61 66.46
C ALA A 35 -30.66 38.27 66.66
N ALA A 36 -31.40 37.16 66.57
CA ALA A 36 -30.84 35.81 66.59
C ALA A 36 -30.04 35.57 65.30
N SER A 37 -28.74 35.26 65.43
CA SER A 37 -27.85 34.90 64.33
C SER A 37 -28.05 33.44 63.93
N ALA A 38 -28.36 33.20 62.66
CA ALA A 38 -28.35 31.88 62.03
C ALA A 38 -26.93 31.28 62.03
N PRO A 39 -26.76 29.94 62.07
CA PRO A 39 -25.44 29.33 62.06
C PRO A 39 -24.68 29.71 60.79
N PRO A 40 -23.36 29.98 60.85
CA PRO A 40 -22.59 30.31 59.67
C PRO A 40 -22.66 29.15 58.66
N GLY A 41 -23.11 29.47 57.44
CA GLY A 41 -23.20 28.52 56.33
C GLY A 41 -21.83 27.93 56.00
N ALA A 42 -21.82 26.64 55.62
CA ALA A 42 -20.60 25.92 55.27
C ALA A 42 -19.83 26.65 54.15
N PRO A 43 -18.48 26.68 54.21
CA PRO A 43 -17.67 27.41 53.25
C PRO A 43 -17.92 26.86 51.83
N ALA A 44 -18.29 27.75 50.91
CA ALA A 44 -18.55 27.41 49.51
C ALA A 44 -17.23 27.08 48.81
N VAL A 45 -17.02 25.79 48.51
CA VAL A 45 -15.86 25.31 47.76
C VAL A 45 -16.21 25.15 46.28
N PRO A 46 -15.36 25.64 45.35
CA PRO A 46 -15.60 25.48 43.93
C PRO A 46 -15.46 24.01 43.53
N VAL A 47 -16.47 23.50 42.83
CA VAL A 47 -16.48 22.13 42.28
C VAL A 47 -16.70 22.16 40.78
N ALA A 48 -16.05 21.25 40.07
CA ALA A 48 -16.21 21.06 38.62
C ALA A 48 -16.72 19.64 38.33
N LYS A 49 -17.57 19.50 37.30
CA LYS A 49 -18.05 18.19 36.83
C LYS A 49 -16.96 17.53 35.97
N VAL A 50 -16.59 16.29 36.31
CA VAL A 50 -15.63 15.49 35.54
C VAL A 50 -16.32 14.93 34.30
N VAL A 51 -15.82 15.29 33.12
CA VAL A 51 -16.28 14.74 31.84
C VAL A 51 -15.26 13.69 31.38
N MET A 52 -15.64 12.43 31.44
CA MET A 52 -14.85 11.33 30.88
C MET A 52 -15.09 11.26 29.39
N ARG A 53 -14.03 11.40 28.59
CA ARG A 53 -14.07 11.20 27.15
C ARG A 53 -12.98 10.22 26.77
N GLU A 54 -13.36 9.22 26.00
CA GLU A 54 -12.40 8.29 25.41
C GLU A 54 -11.54 9.05 24.40
N ILE A 55 -10.22 9.03 24.63
CA ILE A 55 -9.25 9.64 23.74
C ILE A 55 -8.34 8.53 23.23
N ALA A 56 -8.14 8.50 21.91
CA ALA A 56 -7.12 7.67 21.31
C ALA A 56 -5.81 8.49 21.26
N PRO A 57 -4.78 8.15 22.05
CA PRO A 57 -3.49 8.83 21.95
C PRO A 57 -2.89 8.53 20.58
N ALA A 58 -2.62 9.57 19.80
CA ALA A 58 -1.88 9.46 18.55
C ALA A 58 -0.38 9.48 18.87
N ALA A 59 0.37 8.60 18.22
CA ALA A 59 1.83 8.58 18.26
C ALA A 59 2.35 8.73 16.84
N GLU A 60 3.27 9.67 16.65
CA GLU A 60 3.92 9.92 15.36
C GLU A 60 5.26 9.20 15.34
N PHE A 61 5.50 8.45 14.27
CA PHE A 61 6.77 7.75 14.05
C PHE A 61 7.28 8.06 12.65
N THR A 62 8.58 8.26 12.55
CA THR A 62 9.25 8.40 11.26
C THR A 62 9.54 7.00 10.72
N GLY A 63 9.14 6.74 9.48
CA GLY A 63 9.40 5.49 8.78
C GLY A 63 9.92 5.74 7.37
N HIS A 64 10.48 4.70 6.75
CA HIS A 64 10.92 4.72 5.36
C HIS A 64 10.07 3.77 4.53
N LEU A 65 9.73 4.20 3.31
CA LEU A 65 9.06 3.35 2.34
C LEU A 65 10.13 2.71 1.45
N ALA A 66 10.00 1.41 1.22
CA ALA A 66 10.80 0.66 0.28
C ALA A 66 9.89 -0.03 -0.73
N ALA A 67 10.40 -0.25 -1.96
CA ALA A 67 9.69 -1.06 -2.93
C ALA A 67 9.58 -2.50 -2.40
N PRO A 68 8.41 -3.17 -2.54
CA PRO A 68 8.25 -4.55 -2.10
C PRO A 68 9.21 -5.49 -2.84
N ASP A 69 9.46 -5.23 -4.12
CA ASP A 69 10.42 -5.95 -4.95
C ASP A 69 11.31 -4.95 -5.68
N THR A 70 12.62 -5.17 -5.63
CA THR A 70 13.60 -4.44 -6.44
C THR A 70 14.36 -5.45 -7.28
N VAL A 71 14.30 -5.31 -8.61
CA VAL A 71 14.97 -6.21 -9.55
C VAL A 71 15.99 -5.43 -10.36
N GLU A 72 17.24 -5.87 -10.29
CA GLU A 72 18.31 -5.37 -11.15
C GLU A 72 18.28 -6.11 -12.48
N LEU A 73 18.07 -5.37 -13.57
CA LEU A 73 18.04 -5.92 -14.92
C LEU A 73 19.47 -6.09 -15.45
N ARG A 74 19.87 -7.32 -15.74
CA ARG A 74 21.18 -7.65 -16.32
C ARG A 74 20.99 -8.38 -17.64
N ALA A 75 21.77 -8.00 -18.65
CA ALA A 75 21.78 -8.72 -19.92
C ALA A 75 22.39 -10.11 -19.73
N GLN A 76 21.67 -11.16 -20.14
CA GLN A 76 22.17 -12.54 -20.09
C GLN A 76 23.21 -12.81 -21.19
N VAL A 77 23.18 -12.02 -22.26
CA VAL A 77 24.08 -12.14 -23.41
C VAL A 77 24.80 -10.82 -23.65
N SER A 78 26.06 -10.91 -24.05
CA SER A 78 26.88 -9.74 -24.38
C SER A 78 26.60 -9.28 -25.80
N GLY A 79 26.47 -7.98 -26.00
CA GLY A 79 26.34 -7.39 -27.33
C GLY A 79 26.01 -5.90 -27.29
N PRO A 80 26.16 -5.19 -28.42
CA PRO A 80 25.76 -3.80 -28.52
C PRO A 80 24.24 -3.67 -28.50
N ILE A 81 23.75 -2.63 -27.81
CA ILE A 81 22.32 -2.28 -27.77
C ILE A 81 22.00 -1.48 -29.04
N ILE A 82 21.03 -1.94 -29.82
CA ILE A 82 20.55 -1.28 -31.04
C ILE A 82 19.41 -0.31 -30.72
N ARG A 83 18.56 -0.65 -29.75
CA ARG A 83 17.38 0.16 -29.41
C ARG A 83 17.01 0.06 -27.94
N VAL A 84 16.66 1.20 -27.36
CA VAL A 84 15.96 1.32 -26.09
C VAL A 84 14.49 1.59 -26.40
N SER A 85 13.59 0.74 -25.93
CA SER A 85 12.17 0.77 -26.33
C SER A 85 11.26 1.42 -25.28
N VAL A 86 11.79 1.71 -24.08
CA VAL A 86 11.03 2.29 -22.97
C VAL A 86 11.73 3.55 -22.47
N PRO A 87 10.99 4.65 -22.22
CA PRO A 87 11.54 5.86 -21.63
C PRO A 87 11.96 5.65 -20.17
N GLU A 88 12.98 6.39 -19.72
CA GLU A 88 13.45 6.36 -18.34
C GLU A 88 12.32 6.73 -17.36
N GLY A 89 12.17 5.95 -16.29
CA GLY A 89 11.10 6.15 -15.29
C GLY A 89 9.69 5.74 -15.76
N GLY A 90 9.56 5.16 -16.95
CA GLY A 90 8.29 4.64 -17.45
C GLY A 90 7.80 3.40 -16.69
N LEU A 91 6.48 3.24 -16.63
CA LEU A 91 5.85 1.99 -16.16
C LEU A 91 6.08 0.88 -17.18
N VAL A 92 6.61 -0.25 -16.73
CA VAL A 92 6.87 -1.43 -17.57
C VAL A 92 6.08 -2.64 -17.08
N GLN A 93 5.69 -3.49 -18.02
CA GLN A 93 5.03 -4.75 -17.72
C GLN A 93 5.99 -5.92 -17.90
N ARG A 94 5.71 -7.04 -17.21
CA ARG A 94 6.49 -8.26 -17.36
C ARG A 94 6.45 -8.75 -18.82
N GLY A 95 7.61 -9.06 -19.38
CA GLY A 95 7.75 -9.54 -20.76
C GLY A 95 7.79 -8.45 -21.83
N GLN A 96 7.69 -7.18 -21.44
CA GLN A 96 7.85 -6.07 -22.38
C GLN A 96 9.30 -5.96 -22.86
N LEU A 97 9.48 -5.70 -24.16
CA LEU A 97 10.80 -5.43 -24.72
C LEU A 97 11.33 -4.10 -24.17
N LEU A 98 12.41 -4.16 -23.40
CA LEU A 98 13.08 -2.98 -22.85
C LEU A 98 14.25 -2.56 -23.73
N PHE A 99 15.12 -3.53 -24.05
CA PHE A 99 16.35 -3.33 -24.81
C PHE A 99 16.43 -4.36 -25.93
N GLN A 100 16.85 -3.90 -27.11
CA GLN A 100 17.14 -4.78 -28.24
C GLN A 100 18.65 -4.85 -28.44
N ILE A 101 19.22 -6.03 -28.19
CA ILE A 101 20.64 -6.34 -28.46
C ILE A 101 20.77 -6.76 -29.93
N ASP A 102 21.91 -6.49 -30.56
CA ASP A 102 22.16 -6.88 -31.95
C ASP A 102 21.99 -8.40 -32.16
N PRO A 103 20.98 -8.83 -32.95
CA PRO A 103 20.69 -10.23 -33.12
C PRO A 103 21.61 -10.91 -34.14
N ARG A 104 22.35 -10.17 -34.98
CA ARG A 104 23.12 -10.74 -36.10
C ARG A 104 24.08 -11.88 -35.71
N PRO A 105 24.94 -11.75 -34.68
CA PRO A 105 25.84 -12.85 -34.31
C PRO A 105 25.06 -14.07 -33.80
N PHE A 106 23.95 -13.85 -33.10
CA PHE A 106 23.10 -14.94 -32.60
C PHE A 106 22.32 -15.62 -33.72
N GLN A 107 21.88 -14.86 -34.72
CA GLN A 107 21.23 -15.39 -35.90
C GLN A 107 22.19 -16.25 -36.72
N VAL A 108 23.43 -15.81 -36.91
CA VAL A 108 24.45 -16.62 -37.60
C VAL A 108 24.74 -17.91 -36.84
N ALA A 109 24.84 -17.85 -35.50
CA ALA A 109 25.02 -19.05 -34.68
C ALA A 109 23.81 -20.00 -34.78
N LEU A 110 22.59 -19.45 -34.77
CA LEU A 110 21.35 -20.22 -34.94
C LEU A 110 21.30 -20.88 -36.32
N ASP A 111 21.59 -20.14 -37.38
CA ASP A 111 21.61 -20.64 -38.76
C ASP A 111 22.65 -21.75 -38.93
N GLY A 112 23.82 -21.61 -38.28
CA GLY A 112 24.86 -22.64 -38.23
C GLY A 112 24.40 -23.91 -37.51
N ALA A 113 23.78 -23.79 -36.34
CA ALA A 113 23.24 -24.92 -35.59
C ALA A 113 22.10 -25.62 -36.36
N GLN A 114 21.23 -24.86 -37.02
CA GLN A 114 20.18 -25.40 -37.88
C GLN A 114 20.75 -26.13 -39.10
N ALA A 115 21.84 -25.63 -39.70
CA ALA A 115 22.50 -26.32 -40.80
C ALA A 115 23.11 -27.67 -40.34
N GLN A 116 23.70 -27.72 -39.15
CA GLN A 116 24.21 -28.96 -38.56
C GLN A 116 23.07 -29.96 -38.28
N LEU A 117 21.95 -29.49 -37.75
CA LEU A 117 20.76 -30.33 -37.55
C LEU A 117 20.26 -30.91 -38.87
N ARG A 118 20.07 -30.09 -39.91
CA ARG A 118 19.66 -30.56 -41.24
C ARG A 118 20.63 -31.56 -41.85
N GLN A 119 21.94 -31.38 -41.62
CA GLN A 119 22.94 -32.35 -42.06
C GLN A 119 22.77 -33.69 -41.33
N ALA A 120 22.58 -33.68 -40.01
CA ALA A 120 22.34 -34.89 -39.22
C ALA A 120 21.05 -35.60 -39.64
N GLU A 121 19.96 -34.86 -39.86
CA GLU A 121 18.69 -35.38 -40.36
C GLU A 121 18.84 -36.04 -41.74
N ALA A 122 19.60 -35.42 -42.66
CA ALA A 122 19.87 -36.00 -43.96
C ALA A 122 20.67 -37.31 -43.87
N LEU A 123 21.66 -37.37 -42.97
CA LEU A 123 22.43 -38.60 -42.70
C LEU A 123 21.56 -39.69 -42.10
N LEU A 124 20.64 -39.35 -41.20
CA LEU A 124 19.66 -40.29 -40.63
C LEU A 124 18.73 -40.83 -41.70
N ALA A 125 18.15 -39.96 -42.54
CA ALA A 125 17.26 -40.36 -43.62
C ALA A 125 17.96 -41.31 -44.61
N GLN A 126 19.23 -41.03 -44.93
CA GLN A 126 20.05 -41.92 -45.75
C GLN A 126 20.26 -43.27 -45.07
N ALA A 127 20.68 -43.28 -43.80
CA ALA A 127 20.95 -44.52 -43.06
C ALA A 127 19.69 -45.37 -42.86
N GLN A 128 18.52 -44.75 -42.64
CA GLN A 128 17.23 -45.43 -42.56
C GLN A 128 16.83 -46.03 -43.91
N SER A 129 17.07 -45.32 -45.01
CA SER A 129 16.81 -45.84 -46.36
C SER A 129 17.68 -47.05 -46.68
N ASP A 130 18.96 -47.00 -46.30
CA ASP A 130 19.91 -48.10 -46.48
C ASP A 130 19.55 -49.30 -45.60
N LEU A 131 19.11 -49.07 -44.36
CA LEU A 131 18.61 -50.11 -43.48
C LEU A 131 17.36 -50.79 -44.05
N SER A 132 16.36 -50.01 -44.49
CA SER A 132 15.13 -50.55 -45.08
C SER A 132 15.43 -51.42 -46.31
N ARG A 133 16.37 -50.98 -47.15
CA ARG A 133 16.84 -51.77 -48.30
C ARG A 133 17.54 -53.06 -47.87
N ALA A 134 18.39 -53.01 -46.84
CA ALA A 134 19.06 -54.19 -46.32
C ALA A 134 18.06 -55.21 -45.73
N GLU A 135 17.07 -54.75 -44.98
CA GLU A 135 16.01 -55.59 -44.42
C GLU A 135 15.19 -56.31 -45.49
N GLN A 136 14.93 -55.67 -46.63
CA GLN A 136 14.24 -56.28 -47.76
C GLN A 136 15.07 -57.37 -48.47
N LEU A 137 16.40 -57.22 -48.51
CA LEU A 137 17.31 -58.13 -49.22
C LEU A 137 17.82 -59.29 -48.34
N ALA A 138 17.76 -59.17 -47.02
CA ALA A 138 18.25 -60.17 -46.08
C ALA A 138 17.54 -61.55 -46.19
N PRO A 139 16.20 -61.64 -46.31
CA PRO A 139 15.49 -62.93 -46.41
C PRO A 139 15.85 -63.72 -47.68
N GLY A 140 16.20 -63.01 -48.77
CA GLY A 140 16.57 -63.63 -50.04
C GLY A 140 18.03 -64.11 -50.11
N GLY A 141 18.80 -63.97 -49.02
CA GLY A 141 20.23 -64.32 -49.00
C GLY A 141 21.11 -63.46 -49.90
N ALA A 142 20.58 -62.33 -50.41
CA ALA A 142 21.28 -61.44 -51.33
C ALA A 142 22.37 -60.59 -50.65
N ILE A 143 22.35 -60.51 -49.31
CA ILE A 143 23.34 -59.78 -48.50
C ILE A 143 23.78 -60.60 -47.28
N PRO A 144 25.03 -60.44 -46.81
CA PRO A 144 25.51 -61.08 -45.59
C PRO A 144 24.89 -60.43 -44.33
N VAL A 145 24.70 -61.22 -43.27
CA VAL A 145 24.16 -60.74 -41.96
C VAL A 145 24.94 -59.54 -41.42
N ARG A 146 26.28 -59.55 -41.56
CA ARG A 146 27.14 -58.43 -41.15
C ARG A 146 26.79 -57.11 -41.85
N ALA A 147 26.30 -57.14 -43.09
CA ALA A 147 25.89 -55.93 -43.78
C ALA A 147 24.61 -55.34 -43.19
N LEU A 148 23.65 -56.19 -42.79
CA LEU A 148 22.43 -55.77 -42.08
C LEU A 148 22.76 -55.16 -40.72
N GLU A 149 23.61 -55.81 -39.93
CA GLU A 149 24.05 -55.31 -38.61
C GLU A 149 24.78 -53.96 -38.72
N ASN A 150 25.59 -53.78 -39.77
CA ASN A 150 26.26 -52.51 -40.07
C ASN A 150 25.24 -51.41 -40.39
N ALA A 151 24.22 -51.70 -41.21
CA ALA A 151 23.17 -50.74 -41.56
C ALA A 151 22.33 -50.34 -40.33
N GLN A 152 21.97 -51.31 -39.47
CA GLN A 152 21.28 -51.04 -38.21
C GLN A 152 22.11 -50.19 -37.25
N SER A 153 23.40 -50.50 -37.12
CA SER A 153 24.32 -49.73 -36.28
C SER A 153 24.51 -48.32 -36.81
N LYS A 154 24.53 -48.14 -38.14
CA LYS A 154 24.62 -46.83 -38.78
C LYS A 154 23.37 -45.99 -38.56
N ALA A 155 22.18 -46.58 -38.68
CA ALA A 155 20.92 -45.90 -38.40
C ALA A 155 20.86 -45.39 -36.95
N ARG A 156 21.19 -46.26 -35.98
CA ARG A 156 21.26 -45.86 -34.55
C ARG A 156 22.30 -44.79 -34.28
N GLN A 157 23.46 -44.85 -34.95
CA GLN A 157 24.49 -43.82 -34.84
C GLN A 157 23.99 -42.46 -35.33
N SER A 158 23.35 -42.43 -36.50
CA SER A 158 22.80 -41.20 -37.07
C SER A 158 21.62 -40.66 -36.28
N GLU A 159 20.81 -41.53 -35.67
CA GLU A 159 19.71 -41.13 -34.79
C GLU A 159 20.25 -40.44 -33.53
N ALA A 160 21.30 -41.00 -32.93
CA ALA A 160 22.00 -40.37 -31.81
C ALA A 160 22.64 -39.01 -32.18
N GLN A 161 23.04 -38.81 -33.45
CA GLN A 161 23.59 -37.54 -33.92
C GLN A 161 22.54 -36.44 -34.08
N VAL A 162 21.27 -36.79 -34.30
CA VAL A 162 20.16 -35.81 -34.36
C VAL A 162 19.66 -35.45 -32.97
N ALA A 163 19.73 -36.39 -32.02
CA ALA A 163 19.31 -36.17 -30.64
C ALA A 163 20.35 -35.45 -29.76
N ALA A 164 21.57 -35.23 -30.28
CA ALA A 164 22.68 -34.56 -29.59
C ALA A 164 22.66 -33.05 -29.84
#